data_AF-A0A370FF15-F1
#
_entry.id   AF-A0A370FF15-F1
#
_cell.length_a   1.000
_cell.length_b   1.000
_cell.length_c   1.000
_cell.angle_alpha   90.00
_cell.angle_beta   90.00
_cell.angle_gamma   90.00
#
_symmetry.space_group_name_H-M   'P 1'
#
loop_
_entity.id
_entity.type
_entity.pdbx_description
1 polymer ?
#
loop_
_entity_poly.entity_id
_entity_poly.type
_entity_poly.pdbx_seq_one_letter_code
_entity_poly.pdbx_strand_id
1 'polypeptide(L)'
;MRDDRLLRERHPRFVVWRQRWDHIVECRICADSDAADLPSGLWTPGWTVERHDPVLSRGSSSGAQAAVESLRHRMDDAFARGRPGFPASILGL
;
A
#
# COMPACT_ATOMS: atom_id res chain seq x y z
N MET A 1 -17.20 1.88 -2.27
CA MET A 1 -17.45 1.99 -3.73
C MET A 1 -17.34 3.42 -4.27
N ARG A 2 -17.32 4.48 -3.43
CA ARG A 2 -17.37 5.89 -3.89
C ARG A 2 -16.04 6.46 -4.46
N ASP A 3 -14.89 5.82 -4.19
CA ASP A 3 -13.54 6.35 -4.54
C ASP A 3 -12.93 5.83 -5.86
N ASP A 4 -13.42 4.72 -6.43
CA ASP A 4 -12.81 4.10 -7.61
C ASP A 4 -12.90 5.00 -8.86
N ARG A 5 -14.00 5.75 -9.03
CA ARG A 5 -14.18 6.69 -10.15
C ARG A 5 -13.09 7.77 -10.17
N LEU A 6 -12.79 8.37 -9.02
CA LEU A 6 -11.78 9.44 -8.91
C LEU A 6 -10.38 8.90 -9.27
N LEU A 7 -10.06 7.67 -8.85
CA LEU A 7 -8.81 7.00 -9.19
C LEU A 7 -8.71 6.71 -10.69
N ARG A 8 -9.80 6.29 -11.33
CA ARG A 8 -9.83 6.08 -12.79
C ARG A 8 -9.62 7.37 -13.57
N GLU A 9 -10.27 8.45 -13.15
CA GLU A 9 -10.20 9.74 -13.83
C GLU A 9 -8.85 10.43 -13.64
N ARG A 10 -8.30 10.41 -12.41
CA ARG A 10 -7.07 11.16 -12.08
C ARG A 10 -5.79 10.35 -12.20
N HIS A 11 -5.88 9.03 -12.12
CA HIS A 11 -4.71 8.14 -12.07
C HIS A 11 -4.84 6.94 -13.04
N PRO A 12 -5.10 7.18 -14.35
CA PRO A 12 -5.31 6.09 -15.31
C PRO A 12 -4.11 5.15 -15.44
N ARG A 13 -2.88 5.67 -15.32
CA ARG A 13 -1.64 4.85 -15.33
C ARG A 13 -1.60 3.86 -14.17
N PHE A 14 -2.04 4.28 -12.98
CA PHE A 14 -2.11 3.42 -11.81
C PHE A 14 -3.18 2.34 -12.00
N VAL A 15 -4.34 2.69 -12.55
CA VAL A 15 -5.42 1.73 -12.82
C VAL A 15 -4.97 0.64 -13.80
N VAL A 16 -4.34 1.02 -14.92
CA VAL A 16 -3.81 0.05 -15.89
C VAL A 16 -2.72 -0.83 -15.29
N TRP A 17 -1.81 -0.25 -14.50
CA TRP A 17 -0.81 -1.01 -13.77
C TRP A 17 -1.46 -2.01 -12.80
N ARG A 18 -2.45 -1.58 -12.02
CA ARG A 18 -3.15 -2.43 -11.05
C ARG A 18 -3.85 -3.61 -11.72
N GLN A 19 -4.45 -3.40 -12.90
CA GLN A 19 -5.04 -4.46 -13.72
C GLN A 19 -3.99 -5.49 -14.16
N ARG A 20 -2.87 -5.00 -14.71
CA ARG A 20 -1.80 -5.87 -15.20
C ARG A 20 -1.21 -6.78 -14.12
N TRP A 21 -1.11 -6.27 -12.89
CA TRP A 21 -0.42 -6.95 -11.79
C TRP A 21 -1.36 -7.56 -10.76
N ASP A 22 -2.64 -7.77 -11.08
CA ASP A 22 -3.61 -8.22 -10.06
C ASP A 22 -3.34 -9.58 -9.44
N HIS A 23 -2.66 -10.43 -10.19
CA HIS A 23 -2.28 -11.77 -9.82
C HIS A 23 -1.14 -11.80 -8.79
N ILE A 24 -0.47 -10.67 -8.52
CA ILE A 24 0.62 -10.57 -7.53
C ILE A 24 0.50 -9.39 -6.57
N VAL A 25 -0.34 -8.40 -6.86
CA VAL A 25 -0.56 -7.23 -5.99
C VAL A 25 -1.97 -7.28 -5.42
N GLU A 26 -2.08 -7.38 -4.10
CA GLU A 26 -3.33 -7.19 -3.39
C GLU A 26 -3.47 -5.73 -2.93
N CYS A 27 -4.69 -5.20 -2.98
CA CYS A 27 -5.00 -3.86 -2.47
C CYS A 27 -6.09 -3.97 -1.41
N ARG A 28 -5.86 -3.31 -0.27
CA ARG A 28 -6.78 -3.28 0.85
C ARG A 28 -7.00 -1.86 1.32
N ILE A 29 -8.22 -1.58 1.77
CA ILE A 29 -8.58 -0.33 2.44
C ILE A 29 -8.49 -0.59 3.94
N CYS A 30 -7.59 0.11 4.61
CA CYS A 30 -7.43 0.07 6.06
C CYS A 30 -8.18 1.26 6.66
N ALA A 31 -9.51 1.17 6.73
CA ALA A 31 -10.38 2.29 7.12
C ALA A 31 -10.32 2.65 8.61
N ASP A 32 -9.80 1.74 9.45
CA ASP A 32 -9.81 1.87 10.91
C ASP A 32 -8.52 2.53 11.46
N SER A 33 -7.72 3.15 10.61
CA SER A 33 -6.45 3.80 11.02
C SER A 33 -6.36 5.18 10.39
N ASP A 34 -5.87 6.17 11.15
CA ASP A 34 -5.53 7.46 10.57
C ASP A 34 -4.46 7.25 9.50
N ALA A 35 -4.50 8.03 8.42
CA ALA A 35 -3.55 7.88 7.32
C ALA A 35 -2.08 8.05 7.78
N ALA A 36 -1.86 8.77 8.89
CA ALA A 36 -0.55 8.92 9.52
C ALA A 36 -0.06 7.67 10.27
N ASP A 37 -0.97 6.79 10.69
CA ASP A 37 -0.66 5.56 11.42
C ASP A 37 -0.35 4.38 10.48
N LEU A 38 -0.70 4.52 9.20
CA LEU A 38 -0.40 3.52 8.18
C LEU A 38 1.10 3.54 7.85
N PRO A 39 1.80 2.39 7.95
CA PRO A 39 3.21 2.33 7.57
C PRO A 39 3.37 2.66 6.09
N SER A 40 4.20 3.66 5.79
CA SER A 40 4.52 4.07 4.43
C SER A 40 5.92 3.60 4.07
N GLY A 41 6.05 2.42 3.47
CA GLY A 41 7.37 1.90 3.07
C GLY A 41 7.30 0.72 2.11
N LEU A 42 8.47 0.14 1.86
CA LEU A 42 8.67 -1.09 1.11
C LEU A 42 9.71 -1.94 1.85
N TRP A 43 9.52 -3.25 1.84
CA TRP A 43 10.53 -4.17 2.37
C TRP A 43 10.76 -5.33 1.41
N THR A 44 11.94 -5.90 1.53
CA THR A 44 12.33 -7.21 1.00
C THR A 44 13.02 -7.99 2.12
N PRO A 45 13.33 -9.27 1.95
CA PRO A 45 14.10 -10.02 2.94
C PRO A 45 15.46 -9.39 3.30
N GLY A 46 16.02 -8.53 2.44
CA GLY A 46 17.34 -7.93 2.63
C GLY A 46 17.34 -6.45 3.04
N TRP A 47 16.24 -5.72 2.83
CA TRP A 47 16.26 -4.27 3.06
C TRP A 47 14.87 -3.66 3.23
N THR A 48 14.84 -2.45 3.80
CA THR A 48 13.66 -1.60 3.90
C THR A 48 13.93 -0.20 3.33
N VAL A 49 12.85 0.44 2.86
CA VAL A 49 12.78 1.89 2.64
C VAL A 49 11.48 2.37 3.29
N GLU A 50 11.59 3.28 4.25
CA GLU A 50 10.46 3.81 4.99
C GLU A 50 10.40 5.32 4.85
N ARG A 51 9.21 5.84 4.61
CA ARG A 51 8.92 7.28 4.60
C ARG A 51 8.16 7.62 5.87
N HIS A 52 8.78 8.48 6.68
CA HIS A 52 8.29 8.94 7.99
C HIS A 52 7.54 10.26 7.90
N ASP A 53 7.90 11.10 6.93
CA ASP A 53 7.25 12.38 6.67
C ASP A 53 6.70 12.40 5.24
N PRO A 54 5.37 12.27 5.05
CA PRO A 54 4.75 12.32 3.73
C PRO A 54 4.83 13.70 3.06
N VAL A 55 4.91 14.79 3.83
CA VAL A 55 4.90 16.17 3.31
C VAL A 55 6.26 16.53 2.75
N LEU A 56 7.32 16.24 3.50
CA LEU A 56 8.70 16.51 3.08
C LEU A 56 9.35 15.30 2.39
N SER A 57 8.61 14.19 2.25
CA SER A 57 9.09 12.92 1.71
C SER A 57 10.37 12.41 2.39
N ARG A 58 10.51 12.62 3.70
CA ARG A 58 11.69 12.17 4.48
C ARG A 58 11.52 10.75 4.94
N GLY A 59 12.63 10.03 4.98
CA GLY A 59 12.63 8.60 5.25
C GLY A 59 14.00 8.05 5.60
N SER A 60 14.04 6.74 5.80
CA SER A 60 15.26 5.98 6.04
C SER A 60 15.28 4.72 5.17
N SER A 61 16.48 4.24 4.86
CA SER A 61 16.68 2.90 4.32
C SER A 61 17.56 2.09 5.27
N SER A 62 17.37 0.78 5.29
CA SER A 62 18.14 -0.11 6.17
C SER A 62 18.32 -1.48 5.53
N GLY A 63 19.47 -2.10 5.74
CA GLY A 63 19.71 -3.52 5.47
C GLY A 63 19.66 -4.41 6.72
N ALA A 64 19.36 -3.82 7.88
CA ALA A 64 19.31 -4.56 9.13
C ALA A 64 18.08 -5.47 9.18
N GLN A 65 18.27 -6.74 9.53
CA GLN A 65 17.16 -7.71 9.62
C GLN A 65 16.07 -7.26 10.61
N ALA A 66 16.45 -6.68 11.75
CA ALA A 66 15.49 -6.14 12.71
C ALA A 66 14.59 -5.02 12.11
N ALA A 67 15.12 -4.22 11.18
CA ALA A 67 14.33 -3.20 10.49
C ALA A 67 13.34 -3.83 9.51
N VAL A 68 13.77 -4.88 8.77
CA VAL A 68 12.90 -5.67 7.90
C VAL A 68 11.75 -6.30 8.67
N GLU A 69 12.05 -6.97 9.78
CA GLU A 69 11.05 -7.62 10.63
C GLU A 69 10.06 -6.61 11.22
N SER A 70 10.56 -5.47 11.71
CA SER A 70 9.71 -4.40 12.27
C SER A 70 8.75 -3.81 11.23
N LEU A 71 9.24 -3.50 10.03
CA LEU A 71 8.38 -2.97 8.96
C LEU A 71 7.38 -4.02 8.49
N ARG A 72 7.83 -5.26 8.29
CA ARG A 72 6.96 -6.36 7.90
C ARG A 72 5.82 -6.55 8.89
N HIS A 73 6.09 -6.64 10.20
CA HIS A 73 5.04 -6.82 11.21
C HIS A 73 4.00 -5.70 11.17
N ARG A 74 4.44 -4.43 11.12
CA ARG A 74 3.50 -3.30 11.03
C ARG A 74 2.65 -3.35 9.76
N MET A 75 3.25 -3.73 8.64
CA MET A 75 2.52 -3.89 7.38
C MET A 75 1.53 -5.05 7.41
N ASP A 76 1.94 -6.21 7.91
CA ASP A 76 1.09 -7.40 8.05
C ASP A 76 -0.11 -7.11 8.96
N ASP A 77 0.11 -6.43 10.08
CA ASP A 77 -0.95 -6.02 11.01
C ASP A 77 -1.94 -5.07 10.35
N ALA A 78 -1.44 -4.05 9.64
CA ALA A 78 -2.30 -3.10 8.92
C ALA A 78 -3.09 -3.82 7.80
N PHE A 79 -2.43 -4.73 7.09
CA PHE A 79 -3.03 -5.50 6.01
C PHE A 79 -4.13 -6.44 6.51
N ALA A 80 -3.91 -7.11 7.64
CA ALA A 80 -4.87 -8.02 8.27
C ALA A 80 -6.16 -7.29 8.69
N ARG A 81 -6.05 -6.05 9.19
CA ARG A 81 -7.20 -5.19 9.51
C ARG A 81 -7.89 -4.61 8.29
N GLY A 82 -7.19 -4.52 7.16
CA GLY A 82 -7.74 -4.01 5.92
C GLY A 82 -8.87 -4.88 5.38
N ARG A 83 -9.67 -4.33 4.47
CA ARG A 83 -10.66 -5.07 3.67
C ARG A 83 -10.33 -4.96 2.18
N PRO A 84 -10.72 -5.93 1.33
CA PRO A 84 -10.52 -5.81 -0.11
C PRO A 84 -11.04 -4.46 -0.62
N GLY A 85 -10.21 -3.77 -1.38
CA GLY A 85 -10.53 -2.45 -1.89
C GLY A 85 -9.82 -2.19 -3.20
N PHE A 86 -10.43 -1.33 -4.01
CA PHE A 86 -9.92 -1.01 -5.35
C PHE A 86 -9.74 -2.26 -6.24
N PRO A 87 -10.87 -2.90 -6.63
CA PRO A 87 -10.83 -4.12 -7.44
C PRO A 87 -10.13 -3.83 -8.78
N ALA A 88 -9.26 -4.75 -9.21
CA ALA A 88 -8.47 -4.59 -10.42
C ALA A 88 -9.37 -4.43 -11.66
N SER A 89 -10.43 -5.22 -11.74
CA SER A 89 -11.50 -5.10 -12.73
C SER A 89 -12.85 -4.95 -12.03
N ILE A 90 -13.77 -4.22 -12.65
CA ILE A 90 -15.19 -4.32 -12.30
C ILE A 90 -15.74 -5.37 -13.26
N LEU A 91 -16.10 -6.55 -12.74
CA LEU A 91 -16.92 -7.50 -13.48
C LEU A 91 -18.34 -6.91 -13.56
N GLY A 92 -18.59 -6.20 -14.67
CA GLY A 92 -19.85 -5.76 -15.26
C GLY A 92 -21.04 -5.42 -14.35
N LEU A 93 -21.38 -4.13 -14.29
CA LEU A 93 -22.66 -3.55 -14.77
C LEU A 93 -22.44 -2.05 -15.03
#